data_AF-A0A7R7CQD2-F1
#
_entry.id   AF-A0A7R7CQD2-F1
#
_cell.length_a   1.000
_cell.length_b   1.000
_cell.length_c   1.000
_cell.angle_alpha   90.00
_cell.angle_beta   90.00
_cell.angle_gamma   90.00
#
_symmetry.space_group_name_H-M   'P 1'
#
loop_
_entity.id
_entity.type
_entity.pdbx_description
1 polymer ?
#
loop_
_entity_poly.entity_id
_entity_poly.type
_entity_poly.pdbx_seq_one_letter_code
_entity_poly.pdbx_strand_id
1 'polypeptide(L)'
;MFSDKYAGSFPIARAVRVTDSVIQNDLSLGGRSHLDQIRREANGCYDSGFYNACAMMCRRLVELLLIEAFQKGGHINAITAANGELRSFGDIIAATKSKQYVKLSRSAPSTLDKVKATGDAAAHHRYYNTSKRDIDDLNPNLRQLVAELAALAGL
;
A
#
# COMPACT_ATOMS: atom_id res chain seq x y z
N MET A 1 6.08 -14.94 38.44
CA MET A 1 5.67 -13.61 38.93
C MET A 1 5.94 -12.55 37.85
N PHE A 2 5.20 -12.62 36.74
CA PHE A 2 5.14 -11.61 35.68
C PHE A 2 3.83 -11.87 34.93
N SER A 3 2.69 -11.32 35.35
CA SER A 3 1.50 -11.31 34.47
C SER A 3 0.31 -10.42 34.84
N ASP A 4 0.27 -9.68 35.95
CA ASP A 4 -0.98 -8.94 36.28
C ASP A 4 -0.87 -7.42 36.22
N LYS A 5 0.32 -6.84 36.01
CA LYS A 5 0.49 -5.37 35.97
C LYS A 5 0.19 -4.70 34.62
N TYR A 6 -0.06 -5.48 33.56
CA TYR A 6 -0.41 -4.97 32.23
C TYR A 6 -1.78 -5.45 31.74
N ALA A 7 -2.60 -6.02 32.62
CA ALA A 7 -4.02 -6.25 32.35
C ALA A 7 -4.82 -4.93 32.38
N GLY A 8 -4.20 -3.81 31.97
CA GLY A 8 -4.91 -2.60 31.65
C GLY A 8 -5.80 -2.93 30.47
N SER A 9 -7.10 -2.75 30.63
CA SER A 9 -8.10 -2.87 29.58
C SER A 9 -7.58 -2.14 28.33
N PHE A 10 -7.13 -2.89 27.33
CA PHE A 10 -6.95 -2.31 26.00
C PHE A 10 -8.32 -1.71 25.65
N PRO A 11 -8.39 -0.40 25.34
CA PRO A 11 -9.66 0.19 24.98
C PRO A 11 -10.23 -0.63 23.83
N ILE A 12 -11.45 -1.14 24.01
CA ILE A 12 -12.19 -1.82 22.94
C ILE A 12 -12.14 -0.87 21.76
N ALA A 13 -11.56 -1.34 20.65
CA ALA A 13 -11.33 -0.50 19.47
C ALA A 13 -12.65 0.16 19.08
N ARG A 14 -12.72 1.48 19.27
CA ARG A 14 -13.94 2.23 18.97
C ARG A 14 -14.19 2.16 17.46
N ALA A 15 -15.44 1.95 17.07
CA ALA A 15 -15.83 2.08 15.67
C ALA A 15 -15.55 3.53 15.21
N VAL A 16 -14.51 3.69 14.40
CA VAL A 16 -14.17 4.96 13.74
C VAL A 16 -14.89 4.99 12.41
N ARG A 17 -15.61 6.08 12.14
CA ARG A 17 -16.16 6.36 10.81
C ARG A 17 -15.00 6.70 9.89
N VAL A 18 -14.83 5.90 8.85
CA VAL A 18 -13.75 6.05 7.86
C VAL A 18 -14.41 6.36 6.51
N THR A 19 -13.95 7.42 5.86
CA THR A 19 -14.33 7.81 4.51
C THR A 19 -13.57 6.96 3.49
N ASP A 20 -13.74 7.24 2.20
CA ASP A 20 -13.03 6.60 1.11
C ASP A 20 -12.23 7.62 0.28
N SER A 21 -11.77 8.67 0.97
CA SER A 21 -11.11 9.84 0.36
C SER A 21 -9.79 9.52 -0.33
N VAL A 22 -9.08 8.46 0.04
CA VAL A 22 -7.79 8.09 -0.57
C VAL A 22 -7.97 6.93 -1.55
N ILE A 23 -8.58 5.84 -1.10
CA ILE A 23 -8.86 4.65 -1.92
C ILE A 23 -10.35 4.32 -1.78
N GLN A 24 -11.04 4.29 -2.91
CA GLN A 24 -12.50 4.16 -2.93
C GLN A 24 -12.97 2.77 -2.49
N ASN A 25 -14.13 2.70 -1.82
CA ASN A 25 -14.68 1.43 -1.36
C ASN A 25 -15.36 0.62 -2.49
N ASP A 26 -15.72 1.27 -3.59
CA ASP A 26 -16.29 0.64 -4.78
C ASP A 26 -15.26 -0.16 -5.59
N LEU A 27 -13.97 0.11 -5.38
CA LEU A 27 -12.88 -0.66 -5.96
C LEU A 27 -12.81 -2.04 -5.30
N SER A 28 -13.05 -3.09 -6.08
CA SER A 28 -12.88 -4.48 -5.62
C SER A 28 -11.41 -4.78 -5.32
N LEU A 29 -11.18 -5.40 -4.16
CA LEU A 29 -9.90 -6.01 -3.78
C LEU A 29 -10.06 -7.53 -3.60
N GLY A 30 -11.02 -8.13 -4.33
CA GLY A 30 -11.24 -9.57 -4.41
C GLY A 30 -11.79 -10.20 -3.13
N GLY A 31 -12.44 -9.42 -2.27
CA GLY A 31 -12.95 -9.89 -0.97
C GLY A 31 -11.86 -10.31 0.01
N ARG A 32 -10.62 -9.88 -0.22
CA ARG A 32 -9.48 -10.21 0.63
C ARG A 32 -9.45 -9.28 1.84
N SER A 33 -9.89 -9.81 2.98
CA SER A 33 -10.02 -9.06 4.24
C SER A 33 -8.79 -8.24 4.63
N HIS A 34 -7.58 -8.74 4.38
CA HIS A 34 -6.34 -8.01 4.70
C HIS A 34 -6.11 -6.79 3.79
N LEU A 35 -6.46 -6.86 2.49
CA LEU A 35 -6.34 -5.71 1.58
C LEU A 35 -7.39 -4.66 1.91
N ASP A 36 -8.63 -5.08 2.19
CA ASP A 36 -9.71 -4.20 2.64
C ASP A 36 -9.37 -3.51 3.96
N GLN A 37 -8.72 -4.22 4.88
CA GLN A 37 -8.24 -3.66 6.14
C GLN A 37 -7.16 -2.60 5.91
N ILE A 38 -6.20 -2.82 5.01
CA ILE A 38 -5.17 -1.82 4.67
C ILE A 38 -5.80 -0.60 3.99
N ARG A 39 -6.77 -0.79 3.09
CA ARG A 39 -7.54 0.31 2.51
C ARG A 39 -8.21 1.14 3.60
N ARG A 40 -8.87 0.48 4.55
CA ARG A 40 -9.53 1.14 5.69
C ARG A 40 -8.52 1.88 6.57
N GLU A 41 -7.33 1.33 6.79
CA GLU A 41 -6.25 1.99 7.53
C GLU A 41 -5.73 3.23 6.80
N ALA A 42 -5.48 3.14 5.48
CA ALA A 42 -5.06 4.27 4.66
C ALA A 42 -6.06 5.44 4.74
N ASN A 43 -7.35 5.14 4.51
CA ASN A 43 -8.41 6.14 4.59
C ASN A 43 -8.58 6.70 6.01
N GLY A 44 -8.55 5.84 7.04
CA GLY A 44 -8.71 6.27 8.43
C GLY A 44 -7.55 7.15 8.92
N CYS A 45 -6.32 6.86 8.48
CA CYS A 45 -5.16 7.71 8.73
C CYS A 45 -5.32 9.08 8.07
N TYR A 46 -5.83 9.12 6.83
CA TYR A 46 -6.12 10.38 6.15
C TYR A 46 -7.18 11.22 6.88
N ASP A 47 -8.31 10.61 7.24
CA ASP A 47 -9.40 11.28 7.94
C ASP A 47 -8.97 11.83 9.31
N SER A 48 -8.04 11.14 9.97
CA SER A 48 -7.53 11.50 11.28
C SER A 48 -6.34 12.47 11.21
N GLY A 49 -5.88 12.85 10.02
CA GLY A 49 -4.73 13.73 9.83
C GLY A 49 -3.36 13.08 10.06
N PHE A 50 -3.28 11.75 10.14
CA PHE A 50 -2.05 10.98 10.30
C PHE A 50 -1.40 10.66 8.95
N TYR A 51 -0.96 11.71 8.25
CA TYR A 51 -0.53 11.59 6.84
C TYR A 51 0.73 10.74 6.63
N ASN A 52 1.67 10.68 7.59
CA ASN A 52 2.80 9.73 7.52
C ASN A 52 2.31 8.28 7.49
N ALA A 53 1.41 7.93 8.40
CA ALA A 53 0.82 6.60 8.45
C ALA A 53 -0.01 6.32 7.19
N CYS A 54 -0.76 7.31 6.69
CA CYS A 54 -1.48 7.21 5.42
C CYS A 54 -0.54 6.85 4.26
N ALA A 55 0.58 7.56 4.11
CA ALA A 55 1.57 7.27 3.06
C ALA A 55 2.14 5.85 3.17
N MET A 56 2.45 5.40 4.39
CA MET A 56 2.93 4.04 4.64
C MET A 56 1.89 2.98 4.27
N MET A 57 0.61 3.20 4.57
CA MET A 57 -0.47 2.28 4.19
C MET A 57 -0.68 2.24 2.67
N CYS A 58 -0.62 3.40 1.99
CA CYS A 58 -0.68 3.44 0.53
C CYS A 58 0.47 2.64 -0.11
N ARG A 59 1.71 2.82 0.40
CA ARG A 59 2.88 2.06 -0.06
C ARG A 59 2.71 0.55 0.16
N ARG A 60 2.26 0.15 1.36
CA ARG A 60 1.98 -1.26 1.69
C ARG A 60 0.92 -1.87 0.77
N LEU A 61 -0.17 -1.16 0.50
CA LEU A 61 -1.22 -1.65 -0.39
C LEU A 61 -0.69 -1.88 -1.81
N VAL A 62 0.05 -0.92 -2.35
CA VAL A 62 0.63 -1.01 -3.70
C VAL A 62 1.63 -2.17 -3.79
N GLU A 63 2.46 -2.36 -2.77
CA GLU A 63 3.41 -3.48 -2.72
C GLU A 63 2.69 -4.84 -2.77
N LEU A 64 1.65 -5.03 -1.95
CA LEU A 64 0.88 -6.27 -1.95
C LEU A 64 0.17 -6.50 -3.28
N LEU A 65 -0.44 -5.46 -3.87
CA LEU A 65 -1.11 -5.60 -5.16
C LEU A 65 -0.13 -5.92 -6.31
N LEU A 66 1.10 -5.41 -6.26
CA LEU A 66 2.14 -5.84 -7.18
C LEU A 66 2.47 -7.32 -7.01
N ILE A 67 2.69 -7.77 -5.77
CA ILE A 67 2.96 -9.20 -5.48
C ILE A 67 1.83 -10.07 -6.03
N GLU A 68 0.57 -9.69 -5.79
CA GLU A 68 -0.59 -10.39 -6.32
C GLU A 68 -0.65 -10.39 -7.85
N ALA A 69 -0.31 -9.29 -8.51
CA ALA A 69 -0.24 -9.21 -9.97
C ALA A 69 0.85 -10.14 -10.54
N PHE A 70 2.04 -10.19 -9.92
CA PHE A 70 3.10 -11.13 -10.32
C PHE A 70 2.70 -12.59 -10.07
N GLN A 71 2.04 -12.87 -8.93
CA GLN A 71 1.52 -14.19 -8.60
C GLN A 71 0.48 -14.63 -9.63
N LYS A 72 -0.49 -13.76 -9.96
CA LYS A 72 -1.55 -14.03 -10.93
C LYS A 72 -0.99 -14.26 -12.34
N GLY A 73 0.05 -13.53 -12.73
CA GLY A 73 0.75 -13.70 -13.99
C GLY A 73 1.67 -14.92 -14.07
N GLY A 74 1.85 -15.68 -12.97
CA GLY A 74 2.77 -16.83 -12.94
C GLY A 74 4.25 -16.42 -12.95
N HIS A 75 4.56 -15.22 -12.49
CA HIS A 75 5.90 -14.62 -12.53
C HIS A 75 6.47 -14.29 -11.15
N ILE A 76 5.95 -14.91 -10.08
CA ILE A 76 6.40 -14.66 -8.71
C ILE A 76 7.93 -14.83 -8.54
N ASN A 77 8.51 -15.81 -9.23
CA ASN A 77 9.95 -16.09 -9.18
C ASN A 77 10.81 -14.89 -9.66
N ALA A 78 10.27 -13.98 -10.47
CA ALA A 78 10.98 -12.77 -10.88
C ALA A 78 11.19 -11.78 -9.73
N ILE A 79 10.37 -11.88 -8.67
CA ILE A 79 10.42 -11.03 -7.48
C ILE A 79 10.74 -11.82 -6.19
N THR A 80 11.17 -13.07 -6.33
CA THR A 80 11.67 -13.89 -5.22
C THR A 80 13.20 -14.01 -5.32
N ALA A 81 13.88 -13.97 -4.19
CA ALA A 81 15.32 -14.19 -4.08
C ALA A 81 15.65 -15.70 -4.02
N ALA A 82 16.92 -16.05 -4.18
CA ALA A 82 17.35 -17.45 -4.20
C ALA A 82 17.07 -18.21 -2.88
N ASN A 83 16.96 -17.48 -1.76
CA ASN A 83 16.60 -18.03 -0.46
C ASN A 83 15.08 -18.24 -0.26
N GLY A 84 14.25 -17.92 -1.27
CA GLY A 84 12.80 -18.05 -1.22
C GLY A 84 12.07 -16.82 -0.65
N GLU A 85 12.79 -15.78 -0.22
CA GLU A 85 12.18 -14.55 0.28
C GLU A 85 11.76 -13.60 -0.85
N LEU A 86 10.71 -12.81 -0.62
CA LEU A 86 10.35 -11.73 -1.54
C LEU A 86 11.43 -10.64 -1.52
N ARG A 87 11.74 -10.11 -2.70
CA ARG A 87 12.65 -8.98 -2.84
C ARG A 87 12.03 -7.70 -2.27
N SER A 88 12.87 -6.68 -2.07
CA SER A 88 12.40 -5.40 -1.53
C SER A 88 11.38 -4.72 -2.45
N PHE A 89 10.55 -3.83 -1.91
CA PHE A 89 9.62 -3.03 -2.72
C PHE A 89 10.31 -2.32 -3.91
N GLY A 90 11.54 -1.83 -3.71
CA GLY A 90 12.32 -1.20 -4.77
C GLY A 90 12.67 -2.17 -5.91
N ASP A 91 13.06 -3.40 -5.57
CA ASP A 91 13.36 -4.44 -6.55
C ASP A 91 12.10 -4.91 -7.29
N ILE A 92 10.97 -5.01 -6.59
CA ILE A 92 9.67 -5.33 -7.19
C ILE A 92 9.27 -4.25 -8.20
N ILE A 93 9.43 -2.97 -7.85
CA ILE A 93 9.20 -1.85 -8.79
C ILE A 93 10.13 -1.95 -10.00
N ALA A 94 11.41 -2.25 -9.80
CA ALA A 94 12.36 -2.40 -10.91
C ALA A 94 11.94 -3.54 -11.86
N ALA A 95 11.57 -4.71 -11.31
CA ALA A 95 11.04 -5.83 -12.10
C ALA A 95 9.77 -5.44 -12.86
N THR A 96 8.88 -4.68 -12.23
CA THR A 96 7.64 -4.17 -12.84
C THR A 96 7.94 -3.25 -14.04
N LYS A 97 8.90 -2.33 -13.87
CA LYS A 97 9.28 -1.34 -14.90
C LYS A 97 9.97 -1.94 -16.12
N SER A 98 10.51 -3.15 -16.01
CA SER A 98 11.02 -3.89 -17.17
C SER A 98 9.96 -4.16 -18.24
N LYS A 99 8.67 -4.13 -17.86
CA LYS A 99 7.50 -4.48 -18.68
C LYS A 99 7.51 -5.90 -19.23
N GLN A 100 8.42 -6.75 -18.75
CA GLN A 100 8.54 -8.13 -19.18
C GLN A 100 7.44 -9.01 -18.58
N TYR A 101 7.12 -8.78 -17.30
CA TYR A 101 6.24 -9.66 -16.52
C TYR A 101 4.85 -9.06 -16.29
N VAL A 102 4.78 -7.75 -16.06
CA VAL A 102 3.54 -7.02 -15.80
C VAL A 102 3.50 -5.82 -16.74
N LYS A 103 2.38 -5.67 -17.46
CA LYS A 103 2.18 -4.56 -18.39
C LYS A 103 1.29 -3.51 -17.73
N LEU A 104 1.91 -2.41 -17.31
CA LEU A 104 1.20 -1.26 -16.76
C LEU A 104 1.03 -0.14 -17.78
N SER A 105 0.09 0.74 -17.47
CA SER A 105 -0.16 2.02 -18.13
C SER A 105 1.09 2.89 -18.12
N ARG A 106 1.13 3.86 -19.05
CA ARG A 106 2.30 4.71 -19.26
C ARG A 106 2.67 5.55 -18.03
N SER A 107 1.69 5.95 -17.22
CA SER A 107 1.86 6.80 -16.03
C SER A 107 2.27 6.01 -14.79
N ALA A 108 1.89 4.72 -14.70
CA ALA A 108 2.10 3.89 -13.52
C ALA A 108 3.56 3.84 -13.00
N PRO A 109 4.61 3.74 -13.83
CA PRO A 109 6.00 3.78 -13.34
C PRO A 109 6.33 5.02 -12.51
N SER A 110 5.82 6.19 -12.93
CA SER A 110 6.05 7.45 -12.21
C SER A 110 5.26 7.52 -10.90
N THR A 111 4.05 6.94 -10.87
CA THR A 111 3.25 6.83 -9.66
C THR A 111 3.91 5.89 -8.66
N LEU A 112 4.43 4.74 -9.11
CA LEU A 112 5.17 3.80 -8.27
C LEU A 112 6.37 4.47 -7.59
N ASP A 113 7.13 5.28 -8.31
CA ASP A 113 8.25 6.03 -7.74
C ASP A 113 7.79 7.02 -6.67
N LYS A 114 6.70 7.74 -6.91
CA LYS A 114 6.13 8.67 -5.92
C LYS A 114 5.64 7.94 -4.67
N VAL A 115 4.90 6.84 -4.83
CA VAL A 115 4.43 6.01 -3.71
C VAL A 115 5.62 5.53 -2.88
N LYS A 116 6.68 5.02 -3.54
CA LYS A 116 7.90 4.60 -2.86
C LYS A 116 8.57 5.74 -2.12
N ALA A 117 8.82 6.87 -2.81
CA ALA A 117 9.52 8.00 -2.24
C ALA A 117 8.78 8.60 -1.04
N THR A 118 7.47 8.87 -1.17
CA THR A 118 6.64 9.41 -0.08
C THR A 118 6.56 8.42 1.08
N GLY A 119 6.37 7.12 0.82
CA GLY A 119 6.31 6.09 1.86
C GLY A 119 7.64 5.87 2.59
N ASP A 120 8.77 5.84 1.87
CA ASP A 120 10.11 5.72 2.46
C ASP A 120 10.42 6.94 3.34
N ALA A 121 10.15 8.14 2.83
CA ALA A 121 10.37 9.37 3.57
C ALA A 121 9.51 9.42 4.84
N ALA A 122 8.23 9.06 4.75
CA ALA A 122 7.31 8.99 5.89
C ALA A 122 7.78 8.03 6.98
N ALA A 123 8.41 6.93 6.60
CA ALA A 123 8.85 5.89 7.54
C ALA A 123 10.24 6.15 8.14
N HIS A 124 11.16 6.76 7.40
CA HIS A 124 12.58 6.73 7.75
C HIS A 124 13.27 8.09 7.77
N HIS A 125 12.71 9.12 7.14
CA HIS A 125 13.42 10.39 7.01
C HIS A 125 13.26 11.27 8.26
N ARG A 126 14.38 11.56 8.92
CA ARG A 126 14.45 12.23 10.24
C ARG A 126 13.69 13.55 10.36
N TYR A 127 13.64 14.34 9.29
CA TYR A 127 13.05 15.68 9.29
C TYR A 127 11.86 15.83 8.34
N TYR A 128 11.38 14.72 7.76
CA TYR A 128 10.28 14.76 6.81
C TYR A 128 8.98 14.45 7.55
N ASN A 129 7.94 15.21 7.22
CA ASN A 129 6.57 14.84 7.55
C ASN A 129 5.74 14.98 6.29
N THR A 130 5.00 13.93 5.97
CA THR A 130 3.99 13.92 4.94
C THR A 130 2.91 14.92 5.32
N SER A 131 2.61 15.84 4.41
CA SER A 131 1.50 16.78 4.54
C SER A 131 0.23 16.20 3.91
N LYS A 132 -0.92 16.83 4.21
CA LYS A 132 -2.18 16.53 3.50
C LYS A 132 -2.01 16.69 1.99
N ARG A 133 -1.31 17.75 1.57
CA ARG A 133 -1.07 18.06 0.16
C ARG A 133 -0.28 16.95 -0.53
N ASP A 134 0.72 16.37 0.12
CA ASP A 134 1.50 15.27 -0.46
C ASP A 134 0.61 14.05 -0.77
N ILE A 135 -0.35 13.75 0.12
CA ILE A 135 -1.33 12.69 -0.13
C ILE A 135 -2.32 13.09 -1.23
N ASP A 136 -2.85 14.32 -1.19
CA ASP A 136 -3.81 14.82 -2.19
C ASP A 136 -3.22 14.83 -3.60
N ASP A 137 -1.96 15.26 -3.75
CA ASP A 137 -1.24 15.29 -5.03
C ASP A 137 -0.94 13.88 -5.57
N LEU A 138 -0.80 12.89 -4.68
CA LEU A 138 -0.62 11.48 -5.02
C LEU A 138 -1.94 10.80 -5.41
N ASN A 139 -3.06 11.22 -4.82
CA ASN A 139 -4.33 10.52 -4.77
C ASN A 139 -4.93 10.12 -6.14
N PRO A 140 -5.05 11.02 -7.16
CA PRO A 140 -5.67 10.64 -8.43
C PRO A 140 -4.90 9.54 -9.16
N ASN A 141 -3.58 9.63 -9.16
CA ASN A 141 -2.70 8.65 -9.81
C ASN A 141 -2.61 7.35 -9.01
N LEU A 142 -2.65 7.45 -7.67
CA LEU A 142 -2.71 6.29 -6.80
C LEU A 142 -3.98 5.48 -7.04
N ARG A 143 -5.15 6.11 -7.13
CA ARG A 143 -6.41 5.40 -7.41
C ARG A 143 -6.36 4.63 -8.73
N GLN A 144 -5.84 5.26 -9.79
CA GLN A 144 -5.65 4.60 -11.08
C GLN A 144 -4.70 3.40 -10.97
N LEU A 145 -3.58 3.58 -10.26
CA LEU A 145 -2.60 2.52 -10.06
C LEU A 145 -3.19 1.35 -9.25
N VAL A 146 -3.89 1.61 -8.14
CA VAL A 146 -4.51 0.56 -7.32
C VAL A 146 -5.56 -0.21 -8.13
N ALA A 147 -6.39 0.48 -8.91
CA ALA A 147 -7.38 -0.15 -9.77
C ALA A 147 -6.74 -1.03 -10.86
N GLU A 148 -5.70 -0.52 -11.52
CA GLU A 148 -4.95 -1.26 -12.52
C GLU A 148 -4.28 -2.52 -11.93
N LEU A 149 -3.63 -2.39 -10.77
CA LEU A 149 -2.99 -3.52 -10.11
C LEU A 149 -3.99 -4.55 -9.61
N ALA A 150 -5.14 -4.12 -9.07
CA ALA A 150 -6.21 -5.03 -8.66
C ALA A 150 -6.75 -5.84 -9.86
N ALA A 151 -6.96 -5.18 -11.00
CA ALA A 151 -7.37 -5.85 -12.23
C ALA A 151 -6.33 -6.87 -12.72
N LEU A 152 -5.04 -6.52 -12.69
CA LEU A 152 -3.94 -7.44 -13.05
C LEU A 152 -3.79 -8.60 -12.08
N ALA A 153 -4.08 -8.39 -10.80
CA ALA A 153 -4.15 -9.42 -9.78
C ALA A 153 -5.40 -10.33 -9.91
N GLY A 154 -6.37 -9.95 -10.73
CA GLY A 154 -7.63 -10.68 -10.90
C GLY A 154 -8.54 -10.61 -9.68
N LEU A 155 -8.60 -9.42 -9.06
CA LEU A 155 -9.40 -9.10 -7.87
C LEU A 155 -10.69 -8.33 -8.21
#